data_AF-U2BEZ5-F1
#
_entry.id   AF-U2BEZ5-F1
#
_cell.length_a   1.000
_cell.length_b   1.000
_cell.length_c   1.000
_cell.angle_alpha   90.00
_cell.angle_beta   90.00
_cell.angle_gamma   90.00
#
_symmetry.space_group_name_H-M   'P 1'
#
loop_
_entity.id
_entity.type
_entity.pdbx_description
1 polymer ?
#
loop_
_entity_poly.entity_id
_entity_poly.type
_entity_poly.pdbx_seq_one_letter_code
_entity_poly.pdbx_strand_id
1 'polypeptide(L)'
;MLELDSTLAQHIVDRAMAILPHNINVMDAQGMIIGSGDPSRLHTRHEGAQLVLANRRVVEIDAQAAACLRGVKPGVNLPLLHGERLIGVLGITGDPELVRPYAELVRMAAEMLVEHRVLQAERHWQRHQQEAWLRQLLDPQQSLASLEVEAERLALQLAWPRQMCLLRLSEEGDPLPRQARLLAALGGKGEHLV
;
A
#
# COMPACT_ATOMS: atom_id res chain seq x y z
N MET A 1 -11.44 1.76 -0.35
CA MET A 1 -11.03 2.92 0.46
C MET A 1 -9.81 2.47 1.25
N LEU A 2 -8.60 2.92 0.90
CA LEU A 2 -7.42 2.55 1.68
C LEU A 2 -7.34 3.50 2.88
N GLU A 3 -7.76 3.01 4.05
CA GLU A 3 -7.45 3.66 5.31
C GLU A 3 -6.09 3.15 5.80
N LEU A 4 -5.39 3.98 6.56
CA LEU A 4 -4.10 3.61 7.12
C LEU A 4 -4.33 2.53 8.18
N ASP A 5 -3.97 1.28 7.90
CA ASP A 5 -4.15 0.18 8.84
C ASP A 5 -3.02 0.13 9.88
N SER A 6 -3.25 -0.58 10.98
CA SER A 6 -2.29 -0.70 12.08
C SER A 6 -0.97 -1.36 11.65
N THR A 7 -1.01 -2.28 10.67
CA THR A 7 0.19 -2.96 10.18
C THR A 7 1.09 -2.01 9.40
N LEU A 8 0.53 -1.17 8.53
CA LEU A 8 1.25 -0.13 7.82
C LEU A 8 1.78 0.94 8.78
N ALA A 9 0.92 1.41 9.69
CA ALA A 9 1.25 2.41 10.69
C ALA A 9 2.44 1.98 11.54
N GLN A 10 2.40 0.76 12.10
CA GLN A 10 3.50 0.24 12.90
C GLN A 10 4.78 0.06 12.06
N HIS A 11 4.66 -0.42 10.81
CA HIS A 11 5.82 -0.56 9.93
C HIS A 11 6.48 0.80 9.61
N ILE A 12 5.71 1.88 9.42
CA ILE A 12 6.24 3.25 9.27
C ILE A 12 7.00 3.66 10.53
N VAL A 13 6.40 3.45 11.70
CA VAL A 13 6.99 3.78 13.00
C VAL A 13 8.30 3.03 13.19
N ASP A 14 8.32 1.71 13.03
CA ASP A 14 9.50 0.87 13.27
C ASP A 14 10.67 1.28 12.38
N ARG A 15 10.41 1.54 11.09
CA ARG A 15 11.45 2.00 10.15
C ARG A 15 12.02 3.36 10.51
N ALA A 16 11.17 4.28 10.94
CA ALA A 16 11.62 5.62 11.28
C ALA A 16 12.34 5.66 12.64
N MET A 17 11.86 4.90 13.64
CA MET A 17 12.50 4.71 14.95
C MET A 17 13.86 4.01 14.87
N ALA A 18 14.10 3.19 13.83
CA ALA A 18 15.41 2.57 13.61
C ALA A 18 16.51 3.59 13.26
N ILE A 19 16.15 4.82 12.88
CA ILE A 19 17.07 5.87 12.43
C ILE A 19 17.02 7.07 13.36
N LEU A 20 15.81 7.48 13.77
CA LEU A 20 15.58 8.69 14.54
C LEU A 20 15.51 8.39 16.04
N PRO A 21 16.22 9.15 16.90
CA PRO A 21 16.20 8.97 18.35
C PRO A 21 14.95 9.58 19.02
N HIS A 22 13.84 9.69 18.29
CA HIS A 22 12.61 10.36 18.72
C HIS A 22 11.44 9.41 18.62
N ASN A 23 10.52 9.45 19.59
CA ASN A 23 9.32 8.61 19.56
C ASN A 23 8.35 9.06 18.46
N ILE A 24 7.93 8.11 17.61
CA ILE A 24 7.04 8.34 16.48
C ILE A 24 5.71 7.62 16.72
N ASN A 25 4.62 8.29 16.34
CA ASN A 25 3.26 7.81 16.49
C ASN A 25 2.51 8.05 15.18
N VAL A 26 1.66 7.10 14.80
CA VAL A 26 0.76 7.24 13.65
C VAL A 26 -0.66 7.03 14.16
N MET A 27 -1.56 7.94 13.77
CA MET A 27 -2.96 7.94 14.17
C MET A 27 -3.88 7.81 12.95
N ASP A 28 -5.03 7.18 13.15
CA ASP A 28 -6.09 7.09 12.14
C ASP A 28 -6.85 8.41 11.96
N ALA A 29 -7.84 8.41 11.07
CA ALA A 29 -8.70 9.57 10.79
C ALA A 29 -9.59 9.98 11.97
N GLN A 30 -9.64 9.18 13.05
CA GLN A 30 -10.37 9.45 14.28
C GLN A 30 -9.44 9.87 15.42
N GLY A 31 -8.13 9.95 15.16
CA GLY A 31 -7.09 10.37 16.10
C GLY A 31 -6.76 9.30 17.16
N MET A 32 -7.06 8.03 16.87
CA MET A 32 -6.60 6.88 17.64
C MET A 32 -5.19 6.51 17.21
N ILE A 33 -4.28 6.27 18.16
CA ILE A 33 -2.94 5.79 17.86
C ILE A 33 -3.02 4.33 17.39
N ILE A 34 -2.59 4.08 16.14
CA ILE A 34 -2.60 2.77 15.47
C ILE A 34 -1.18 2.25 15.18
N GLY A 35 -0.15 3.08 15.36
CA GLY A 35 1.25 2.69 15.38
C GLY A 35 2.02 3.59 16.34
N SER A 36 2.95 3.03 17.11
CA SER A 36 3.68 3.80 18.14
C SER A 36 5.02 3.17 18.50
N GLY A 37 6.04 4.02 18.71
CA GLY A 37 7.32 3.60 19.29
C GLY A 37 7.23 3.33 20.80
N ASP A 38 6.13 3.72 21.44
CA ASP A 38 5.78 3.41 22.81
C ASP A 38 4.51 2.53 22.82
N PRO A 39 4.62 1.21 23.04
CA PRO A 39 3.49 0.29 23.01
C PRO A 39 2.36 0.66 23.99
N SER A 40 2.69 1.36 25.09
CA SER A 40 1.68 1.78 26.07
C SER A 40 0.69 2.82 25.54
N ARG A 41 1.01 3.45 24.40
CA ARG A 41 0.18 4.46 23.74
C ARG A 41 -0.73 3.89 22.65
N LEU A 42 -0.52 2.66 22.21
CA LEU A 42 -1.38 2.03 21.20
C LEU A 42 -2.84 2.01 21.68
N HIS A 43 -3.77 2.28 20.77
CA HIS A 43 -5.21 2.34 21.04
C HIS A 43 -5.63 3.39 22.07
N THR A 44 -4.80 4.43 22.24
CA THR A 44 -5.18 5.63 23.00
C THR A 44 -5.48 6.78 22.04
N ARG A 45 -6.31 7.73 22.49
CA ARG A 45 -6.61 8.94 21.71
C ARG A 45 -5.53 9.98 21.93
N HIS A 46 -5.13 10.67 20.86
CA HIS A 46 -4.14 11.74 20.91
C HIS A 46 -4.81 13.11 20.66
N GLU A 47 -4.87 13.97 21.68
CA GLU A 47 -5.49 15.30 21.53
C GLU A 47 -4.76 16.18 20.51
N GLY A 48 -3.43 16.07 20.42
CA GLY A 48 -2.65 16.74 19.38
C GLY A 48 -3.02 16.30 17.94
N ALA A 49 -3.50 15.06 17.77
CA ALA A 49 -3.96 14.60 16.45
C ALA A 49 -5.33 15.19 16.11
N GLN A 50 -6.21 15.38 17.10
CA GLN A 50 -7.52 16.03 16.89
C GLN A 50 -7.36 17.45 16.35
N LEU A 51 -6.34 18.19 16.84
CA LEU A 51 -6.02 19.52 16.33
C LEU A 51 -5.62 19.49 14.85
N VAL A 52 -4.83 18.51 14.44
CA VAL A 52 -4.45 18.31 13.03
C VAL A 52 -5.67 17.92 12.20
N LEU A 53 -6.48 16.97 12.67
CA LEU A 53 -7.68 16.50 11.96
C LEU A 53 -8.70 17.63 11.75
N ALA A 54 -8.87 18.49 12.75
CA ALA A 54 -9.78 19.63 12.69
C ALA A 54 -9.28 20.74 11.74
N ASN A 55 -7.97 21.04 11.76
CA ASN A 55 -7.42 22.19 11.04
C ASN A 55 -6.74 21.82 9.70
N ARG A 56 -6.53 20.54 9.42
CA ARG A 56 -5.83 19.99 8.24
C ARG A 56 -4.46 20.64 7.99
N ARG A 57 -3.74 20.97 9.06
CA ARG A 57 -2.42 21.61 9.00
C ARG A 57 -1.48 21.02 10.03
N VAL A 58 -0.19 21.30 9.86
CA VAL A 58 0.83 20.97 10.85
C VAL A 58 0.51 21.65 12.17
N VAL A 59 0.61 20.90 13.27
CA VAL A 59 0.42 21.40 14.63
C VAL A 59 1.68 21.10 15.42
N GLU A 60 2.31 22.16 15.91
CA GLU A 60 3.42 22.08 16.85
C GLU A 60 2.90 22.29 18.26
N ILE A 61 3.46 21.51 19.17
CA ILE A 61 3.08 21.54 20.58
C ILE A 61 4.36 21.69 21.38
N ASP A 62 4.52 22.84 22.04
CA ASP A 62 5.60 23.07 22.97
C ASP A 62 5.30 22.47 24.35
N ALA A 63 6.23 22.63 25.30
CA ALA A 63 6.07 22.12 26.67
C ALA A 63 4.87 22.73 27.42
N GLN A 64 4.56 24.01 27.17
CA GLN A 64 3.48 24.70 27.86
C GLN A 64 2.12 24.24 27.33
N ALA A 65 1.97 24.15 26.00
CA ALA A 65 0.78 23.62 25.34
C ALA A 65 0.56 22.14 25.67
N ALA A 66 1.62 21.34 25.73
CA ALA A 66 1.53 19.92 26.10
C ALA A 66 0.97 19.72 27.51
N ALA A 67 1.31 20.60 28.46
CA ALA A 67 0.80 20.53 29.83
C ALA A 67 -0.72 20.76 29.94
N CYS A 68 -1.33 21.40 28.95
CA CYS A 68 -2.77 21.64 28.90
C CYS A 68 -3.57 20.53 28.18
N LEU A 69 -2.90 19.54 27.60
CA LEU A 69 -3.51 18.51 26.76
C LEU A 69 -3.29 17.11 27.36
N ARG A 70 -4.27 16.22 27.27
CA ARG A 70 -4.11 14.85 27.80
C ARG A 70 -3.36 13.94 26.84
N GLY A 71 -2.35 13.23 27.38
CA GLY A 71 -1.61 12.21 26.65
C GLY A 71 -0.68 12.77 25.55
N VAL A 72 -0.42 14.08 25.59
CA VAL A 72 0.40 14.80 24.61
C VAL A 72 1.78 15.09 25.20
N LYS A 73 2.82 14.88 24.38
CA LYS A 73 4.19 15.30 24.66
C LYS A 73 4.57 16.40 23.67
N PRO A 74 5.57 17.24 23.98
CA PRO A 74 6.06 18.23 23.04
C PRO A 74 6.51 17.58 21.73
N GLY A 75 6.28 18.26 20.61
CA GLY A 75 6.64 17.74 19.30
C GLY A 75 5.81 18.31 18.17
N VAL A 76 5.81 17.59 17.05
CA VAL A 76 5.14 18.00 15.81
C VAL A 76 4.17 16.92 15.38
N ASN A 77 2.95 17.31 15.03
CA ASN A 77 1.94 16.45 14.43
C ASN A 77 1.63 16.96 13.02
N LEU A 78 1.70 16.07 12.02
CA LEU A 78 1.48 16.37 10.61
C LEU A 78 0.30 15.58 10.06
N PRO A 79 -0.52 16.18 9.18
CA PRO A 79 -1.52 15.42 8.44
C PRO A 79 -0.82 14.46 7.47
N LEU A 80 -1.32 13.23 7.34
CA LEU A 80 -0.93 12.32 6.27
C LEU A 80 -1.98 12.38 5.16
N LEU A 81 -1.53 12.64 3.93
CA LEU A 81 -2.39 12.83 2.77
C LEU A 81 -2.14 11.77 1.69
N HIS A 82 -3.20 11.34 1.01
CA HIS A 82 -3.11 10.54 -0.21
C HIS A 82 -4.15 11.08 -1.21
N GLY A 83 -3.70 11.59 -2.36
CA GLY A 83 -4.56 12.28 -3.33
C GLY A 83 -5.39 13.41 -2.70
N GLU A 84 -4.73 14.28 -1.93
CA GLU A 84 -5.34 15.39 -1.16
C GLU A 84 -6.30 14.97 -0.03
N ARG A 85 -6.57 13.67 0.12
CA ARG A 85 -7.42 13.14 1.18
C ARG A 85 -6.59 12.90 2.44
N LEU A 86 -7.07 13.40 3.57
CA LEU A 86 -6.53 13.07 4.89
C LEU A 86 -6.79 11.60 5.23
N ILE A 87 -5.72 10.84 5.42
CA ILE A 87 -5.75 9.41 5.74
C ILE A 87 -5.29 9.09 7.16
N GLY A 88 -4.68 10.06 7.87
CA GLY A 88 -4.21 9.89 9.23
C GLY A 88 -3.37 11.08 9.70
N VAL A 89 -2.66 10.88 10.81
CA VAL A 89 -1.74 11.87 11.40
C VAL A 89 -0.44 11.17 11.78
N LEU A 90 0.69 11.84 11.59
CA LEU A 90 2.01 11.43 12.04
C LEU A 90 2.48 12.37 13.15
N GLY A 91 2.85 11.84 14.31
CA GLY A 91 3.38 12.60 15.44
C GLY A 91 4.82 12.21 15.76
N ILE A 92 5.72 13.18 15.90
CA ILE A 92 7.08 12.98 16.41
C ILE A 92 7.26 13.76 17.70
N THR A 93 7.70 13.08 18.76
CA THR A 93 7.97 13.69 20.07
C THR A 93 9.37 14.31 20.12
N GLY A 94 9.47 15.54 20.61
CA GLY A 94 10.73 16.24 20.83
C GLY A 94 10.53 17.75 20.81
N ASP A 95 11.62 18.51 20.76
CA ASP A 95 11.54 19.95 20.53
C ASP A 95 10.99 20.22 19.12
N PRO A 96 9.87 20.96 18.95
CA PRO A 96 9.29 21.24 17.65
C PRO A 96 10.26 21.84 16.63
N GLU A 97 11.21 22.67 17.05
CA GLU A 97 12.19 23.27 16.13
C GLU A 97 13.18 22.23 15.60
N LEU A 98 13.57 21.28 16.45
CA LEU A 98 14.53 20.22 16.10
C LEU A 98 13.86 19.10 15.29
N VAL A 99 12.64 18.70 15.65
CA VAL A 99 12.02 17.50 15.07
C VAL A 99 11.23 17.77 13.80
N ARG A 100 10.88 19.02 13.49
CA ARG A 100 10.09 19.38 12.30
C ARG A 100 10.69 18.84 10.98
N PRO A 101 11.98 19.05 10.65
CA PRO A 101 12.52 18.58 9.38
C PRO A 101 12.46 17.05 9.26
N TYR A 102 12.72 16.33 10.36
CA TYR A 102 12.60 14.87 10.38
C TYR A 102 11.15 14.42 10.21
N ALA A 103 10.21 15.12 10.84
CA ALA A 103 8.80 14.78 10.76
C ALA A 103 8.23 14.99 9.33
N GLU A 104 8.69 16.02 8.62
CA GLU A 104 8.39 16.22 7.20
C GLU A 104 8.96 15.09 6.32
N LEU A 105 10.21 14.65 6.56
CA LEU A 105 10.81 13.52 5.83
C LEU A 105 10.04 12.21 6.07
N VAL A 106 9.68 11.92 7.32
CA VAL A 106 8.91 10.72 7.68
C VAL A 106 7.50 10.80 7.08
N ARG A 107 6.87 11.99 7.04
CA ARG A 107 5.58 12.19 6.35
C ARG A 107 5.69 11.80 4.88
N MET A 108 6.66 12.35 4.15
CA MET A 108 6.85 12.04 2.73
C MET A 108 7.07 10.54 2.49
N ALA A 109 7.90 9.90 3.33
CA ALA A 109 8.15 8.46 3.23
C ALA A 109 6.89 7.62 3.51
N ALA A 110 6.09 8.03 4.51
CA ALA A 110 4.83 7.38 4.85
C ALA A 110 3.81 7.50 3.70
N GLU A 111 3.64 8.69 3.15
CA GLU A 111 2.73 8.96 2.02
C GLU A 111 3.15 8.18 0.77
N MET A 112 4.45 8.17 0.44
CA MET A 112 4.97 7.33 -0.66
C MET A 112 4.74 5.84 -0.44
N LEU A 113 4.86 5.34 0.80
CA LEU A 113 4.64 3.94 1.11
C LEU A 113 3.16 3.55 0.96
N VAL A 114 2.25 4.44 1.36
CA VAL A 114 0.81 4.28 1.15
C VAL A 114 0.51 4.20 -0.34
N GLU A 115 0.98 5.18 -1.13
CA GLU A 115 0.82 5.22 -2.59
C GLU A 115 1.32 3.91 -3.24
N HIS A 116 2.51 3.45 -2.82
CA HIS A 116 3.07 2.20 -3.33
C HIS A 116 2.18 0.99 -3.05
N ARG A 117 1.60 0.88 -1.84
CA ARG A 117 0.69 -0.22 -1.50
C ARG A 117 -0.60 -0.18 -2.31
N VAL A 118 -1.15 1.01 -2.57
CA VAL A 118 -2.34 1.16 -3.43
C VAL A 118 -2.04 0.63 -4.83
N LEU A 119 -0.96 1.09 -5.45
CA LEU A 119 -0.55 0.66 -6.79
C LEU A 119 -0.27 -0.87 -6.85
N GLN A 120 0.32 -1.43 -5.80
CA GLN A 120 0.53 -2.88 -5.72
C GLN A 120 -0.81 -3.64 -5.62
N ALA A 121 -1.74 -3.18 -4.78
CA ALA A 121 -3.04 -3.80 -4.63
C ALA A 121 -3.84 -3.76 -5.93
N GLU A 122 -3.81 -2.64 -6.66
CA GLU A 122 -4.44 -2.51 -7.98
C GLU A 122 -3.86 -3.48 -9.00
N ARG A 123 -2.53 -3.61 -9.07
CA ARG A 123 -1.86 -4.59 -9.95
C ARG A 123 -2.22 -6.02 -9.60
N HIS A 124 -2.22 -6.36 -8.31
CA HIS A 124 -2.63 -7.69 -7.85
C HIS A 124 -4.09 -7.98 -8.19
N TRP A 125 -4.97 -7.00 -8.00
CA TRP A 125 -6.38 -7.12 -8.36
C TRP A 125 -6.56 -7.34 -9.86
N GLN A 126 -5.91 -6.52 -10.71
CA GLN A 126 -5.95 -6.67 -12.16
C GLN A 126 -5.46 -8.05 -12.60
N ARG A 127 -4.34 -8.53 -12.04
CA ARG A 127 -3.81 -9.86 -12.32
C ARG A 127 -4.81 -10.96 -11.94
N HIS A 128 -5.41 -10.88 -10.75
CA HIS A 128 -6.41 -11.87 -10.33
C HIS A 128 -7.64 -11.89 -11.24
N GLN A 129 -8.09 -10.72 -11.72
CA GLN A 129 -9.19 -10.65 -12.69
C GLN A 129 -8.82 -11.30 -14.03
N GLN A 130 -7.60 -11.06 -14.54
CA GLN A 130 -7.11 -11.71 -15.76
C GLN A 130 -6.99 -13.23 -15.59
N GLU A 131 -6.45 -13.70 -14.46
CA GLU A 131 -6.35 -15.14 -14.16
C GLU A 131 -7.73 -15.79 -14.03
N ALA A 132 -8.70 -15.13 -13.41
CA ALA A 132 -10.07 -15.62 -13.31
C ALA A 132 -10.74 -15.71 -14.69
N TRP A 133 -10.57 -14.69 -15.52
CA TRP A 133 -11.08 -14.68 -16.89
C TRP A 133 -10.43 -15.78 -17.75
N LEU A 134 -9.11 -15.98 -17.65
CA LEU A 134 -8.41 -17.07 -18.36
C LEU A 134 -8.95 -18.45 -17.94
N ARG A 135 -9.30 -18.66 -16.67
CA ARG A 135 -9.91 -19.92 -16.22
C ARG A 135 -11.28 -20.14 -16.87
N GLN A 136 -12.09 -19.09 -16.99
CA GLN A 136 -13.38 -19.18 -17.68
C GLN A 136 -13.21 -19.46 -19.17
N LEU A 137 -12.18 -18.90 -19.82
CA LEU A 137 -11.86 -19.20 -21.22
C LEU A 137 -11.53 -20.67 -21.46
N LEU A 138 -10.94 -21.35 -20.46
CA LEU A 138 -10.61 -22.77 -20.52
C LEU A 138 -11.77 -23.68 -20.11
N ASP A 139 -12.88 -23.14 -19.62
CA ASP A 139 -14.06 -23.90 -19.22
C ASP A 139 -14.92 -24.21 -20.45
N PRO A 140 -15.09 -25.50 -20.84
CA PRO A 140 -15.89 -25.88 -22.00
C PRO A 140 -17.37 -25.51 -21.88
N GLN A 141 -17.86 -25.22 -20.68
CA GLN A 141 -19.25 -24.86 -20.42
C GLN A 141 -19.54 -23.37 -20.69
N GLN A 142 -18.49 -22.54 -20.81
CA GLN A 142 -18.63 -21.11 -21.04
C GLN A 142 -18.70 -20.80 -22.54
N SER A 143 -19.58 -19.86 -22.91
CA SER A 143 -19.66 -19.38 -24.29
C SER A 143 -18.58 -18.32 -24.56
N LEU A 144 -17.97 -18.33 -25.74
CA LEU A 144 -16.99 -17.31 -26.11
C LEU A 144 -17.60 -15.90 -26.17
N ALA A 145 -18.86 -15.78 -26.60
CA ALA A 145 -19.56 -14.50 -26.70
C ALA A 145 -19.73 -13.80 -25.34
N SER A 146 -20.00 -14.56 -24.27
CA SER A 146 -20.07 -13.99 -22.91
C SER A 146 -18.72 -13.53 -22.38
N LEU A 147 -17.62 -14.11 -22.86
CA LEU A 147 -16.26 -13.77 -22.43
C LEU A 147 -15.68 -12.58 -23.18
N GLU A 148 -16.21 -12.24 -24.36
CA GLU A 148 -15.77 -11.09 -25.16
C GLU A 148 -16.05 -9.75 -24.48
N VAL A 149 -17.25 -9.58 -23.93
CA VAL A 149 -17.61 -8.37 -23.16
C VAL A 149 -16.71 -8.18 -21.94
N GLU A 150 -16.39 -9.29 -21.27
CA GLU A 150 -15.50 -9.31 -20.11
C GLU A 150 -14.04 -9.02 -20.48
N ALA A 151 -13.60 -9.51 -21.64
CA ALA A 151 -12.26 -9.24 -22.18
C ALA A 151 -12.07 -7.76 -22.49
N GLU A 152 -13.06 -7.10 -23.10
CA GLU A 152 -13.02 -5.65 -23.37
C GLU A 152 -12.87 -4.83 -22.09
N ARG A 153 -13.60 -5.18 -21.01
CA ARG A 153 -13.47 -4.50 -19.72
C ARG A 153 -12.08 -4.67 -19.09
N LEU A 154 -11.42 -5.79 -19.36
CA LEU A 154 -10.05 -6.07 -18.94
C LEU A 154 -8.98 -5.54 -19.91
N ALA A 155 -9.40 -4.81 -20.96
CA ALA A 155 -8.54 -4.35 -22.05
C ALA A 155 -7.78 -5.49 -22.77
N LEU A 156 -8.39 -6.67 -22.86
CA LEU A 156 -7.90 -7.83 -23.58
C LEU A 156 -8.53 -7.91 -24.98
N GLN A 157 -7.71 -8.14 -26.00
CA GLN A 157 -8.17 -8.32 -27.38
C GLN A 157 -8.26 -9.80 -27.74
N LEU A 158 -9.47 -10.30 -27.91
CA LEU A 158 -9.71 -11.70 -28.31
C LEU A 158 -9.62 -11.91 -29.83
N ALA A 159 -9.77 -10.86 -30.64
CA ALA A 159 -9.91 -10.97 -32.09
C ALA A 159 -8.62 -11.33 -32.85
N TRP A 160 -7.50 -11.54 -32.16
CA TRP A 160 -6.24 -11.90 -32.82
C TRP A 160 -6.30 -13.30 -33.44
N PRO A 161 -5.67 -13.52 -34.60
CA PRO A 161 -5.53 -14.85 -35.17
C PRO A 161 -4.84 -15.78 -34.16
N ARG A 162 -5.46 -16.91 -33.86
CA ARG A 162 -5.00 -17.87 -32.84
C ARG A 162 -4.49 -19.13 -33.52
N GLN A 163 -3.34 -19.61 -33.09
CA GLN A 163 -2.80 -20.91 -33.52
C GLN A 163 -2.85 -21.89 -32.34
N MET A 164 -3.43 -23.08 -32.57
CA MET A 164 -3.43 -24.14 -31.57
C MET A 164 -2.09 -24.86 -31.58
N CYS A 165 -1.41 -24.88 -30.43
CA CYS A 165 -0.18 -25.63 -30.22
C CYS A 165 -0.42 -26.72 -29.18
N LEU A 166 -0.26 -27.99 -29.57
CA LEU A 166 -0.29 -29.10 -28.63
C LEU A 166 1.13 -29.39 -28.15
N LEU A 167 1.34 -29.31 -26.84
CA LEU A 167 2.63 -29.57 -26.19
C LEU A 167 2.50 -30.81 -25.31
N ARG A 168 3.31 -31.83 -25.60
CA ARG A 168 3.44 -33.02 -24.74
C ARG A 168 4.58 -32.79 -23.75
N LEU A 169 4.28 -32.82 -22.46
CA LEU A 169 5.30 -32.85 -21.42
C LEU A 169 5.79 -34.29 -21.25
N SER A 170 7.10 -34.53 -21.32
CA SER A 170 7.69 -35.84 -20.99
C SER A 170 7.72 -36.03 -19.48
N GLU A 171 7.40 -37.22 -18.97
CA GLU A 171 7.18 -37.47 -17.52
C GLU A 171 8.44 -37.41 -16.63
N GLU A 172 9.65 -37.32 -17.20
CA GLU A 172 10.87 -37.55 -16.41
C GLU A 172 11.41 -36.33 -15.65
N GLY A 173 10.85 -35.95 -14.50
CA GLY A 173 11.50 -35.02 -13.56
C GLY A 173 10.65 -33.88 -13.03
N ASP A 174 11.27 -32.97 -12.27
CA ASP A 174 10.58 -31.92 -11.50
C ASP A 174 9.74 -30.98 -12.41
N PRO A 175 8.42 -30.86 -12.17
CA PRO A 175 7.51 -30.06 -13.00
C PRO A 175 7.75 -28.54 -12.93
N LEU A 176 8.24 -27.99 -11.81
CA LEU A 176 8.35 -26.54 -11.61
C LEU A 176 9.42 -25.87 -12.51
N PRO A 177 10.68 -26.38 -12.58
CA PRO A 177 11.70 -25.83 -13.47
C PRO A 177 11.33 -25.96 -14.96
N ARG A 178 10.54 -26.97 -15.32
CA ARG A 178 10.11 -27.23 -16.71
C ARG A 178 9.02 -26.28 -17.16
N GLN A 179 8.02 -26.03 -16.33
CA GLN A 179 7.02 -24.99 -16.61
C GLN A 179 7.70 -23.63 -16.80
N ALA A 180 8.65 -23.28 -15.94
CA ALA A 180 9.41 -22.04 -16.08
C ALA A 180 10.19 -21.95 -17.40
N ARG A 181 10.87 -23.03 -17.82
CA ARG A 181 11.59 -23.09 -19.11
C ARG A 181 10.64 -23.03 -20.31
N LEU A 182 9.50 -23.70 -20.25
CA LEU A 182 8.51 -23.69 -21.32
C LEU A 182 7.90 -22.30 -21.50
N LEU A 183 7.50 -21.67 -20.40
CA LEU A 183 6.99 -20.29 -20.41
C LEU A 183 8.05 -19.30 -20.89
N ALA A 184 9.32 -19.46 -20.51
CA ALA A 184 10.42 -18.65 -21.02
C ALA A 184 10.64 -18.85 -22.53
N ALA A 185 10.56 -20.09 -23.04
CA ALA A 185 10.69 -20.40 -24.46
C ALA A 185 9.51 -19.87 -25.29
N LEU A 186 8.31 -19.79 -24.71
CA LEU A 186 7.13 -19.17 -25.32
C LEU A 186 7.22 -17.64 -25.29
N GLY A 187 7.71 -17.05 -24.19
CA GLY A 187 7.91 -15.60 -24.04
C GLY A 187 9.00 -15.02 -24.93
N GLY A 188 10.09 -15.77 -25.17
CA GLY A 188 11.18 -15.36 -26.07
C GLY A 188 10.82 -15.35 -27.56
N LYS A 189 9.66 -15.88 -27.96
CA LYS A 189 9.19 -15.89 -29.36
C LYS A 189 8.33 -14.69 -29.75
N GLY A 190 8.10 -13.74 -28.84
CA GLY A 190 7.45 -12.47 -29.17
C GLY A 190 8.22 -11.61 -30.18
N GLU A 191 9.53 -11.82 -30.33
CA GLU A 191 10.39 -11.08 -31.27
C GLU A 191 10.42 -11.67 -32.70
N HIS A 192 9.74 -12.81 -32.94
CA HIS A 192 9.73 -13.49 -34.25
C HIS A 192 8.32 -13.70 -34.83
N LEU A 193 7.32 -13.00 -34.30
CA LEU A 193 5.99 -12.90 -34.89
C LEU A 193 5.88 -11.57 -35.66
N VAL A 194 6.59 -11.47 -36.77
CA VAL A 194 6.37 -10.51 -37.87
C VAL A 194 6.37 -11.30 -39.17
#